data_AF-A0AA95HRH6-F1
#
_entry.id   AF-A0AA95HRH6-F1
#
_cell.length_a   1.000
_cell.length_b   1.000
_cell.length_c   1.000
_cell.angle_alpha   90.00
_cell.angle_beta   90.00
_cell.angle_gamma   90.00
#
_symmetry.space_group_name_H-M   'P 1'
#
loop_
_entity.id
_entity.type
_entity.pdbx_description
1 polymer ?
#
loop_
_entity_poly.entity_id
_entity_poly.type
_entity_poly.pdbx_seq_one_letter_code
_entity_poly.pdbx_strand_id
1 'polypeptide(L)' 'MEKKFIAMLVCVALMGCIFVSAQDICKTVANVPMVQLNNGVLMPQFGLGTFMQSSGSM' A
#
# COMPACT_ATOMS: atom_id res chain seq x y z
N MET A 1 35.62 -12.66 19.83
CA MET A 1 34.39 -11.87 20.08
C MET A 1 33.83 -11.26 18.80
N GLU A 2 34.68 -10.91 17.83
CA GLU A 2 34.32 -10.16 16.62
C GLU A 2 33.39 -10.92 15.66
N LYS A 3 33.59 -12.22 15.41
CA LYS A 3 32.69 -13.02 14.55
C LYS A 3 31.27 -13.14 15.08
N LYS A 4 31.09 -13.18 16.41
CA LYS A 4 29.77 -13.22 17.06
C LYS A 4 29.04 -11.88 16.95
N PHE A 5 29.79 -10.78 16.99
CA PHE A 5 29.26 -9.43 16.80
C PHE A 5 28.78 -9.19 15.37
N ILE A 6 29.58 -9.61 14.38
CA ILE A 6 29.20 -9.54 12.96
C ILE A 6 27.95 -10.41 12.69
N ALA A 7 27.89 -11.61 13.25
CA ALA A 7 26.73 -12.49 13.11
C ALA A 7 25.45 -11.84 13.69
N MET A 8 25.52 -11.21 14.87
CA MET A 8 24.38 -10.49 15.44
C MET A 8 23.96 -9.27 14.60
N LEU A 9 24.92 -8.50 14.08
CA LEU A 9 24.63 -7.35 13.22
C LEU A 9 23.87 -7.77 11.95
N VAL A 10 24.28 -8.88 11.33
CA VAL A 10 23.60 -9.46 10.15
C VAL A 10 22.19 -9.95 10.50
N CYS A 11 22.01 -10.62 11.65
CA CYS A 11 20.69 -11.06 12.10
C CYS A 11 19.73 -9.88 12.37
N VAL A 12 20.22 -8.78 12.95
CA VAL A 12 19.42 -7.56 13.21
C VAL A 12 19.10 -6.83 11.91
N ALA A 13 20.06 -6.74 10.97
CA ALA A 13 19.82 -6.16 9.66
C ALA A 13 18.76 -6.95 8.88
N LEU A 14 18.84 -8.29 8.88
CA LEU A 14 17.85 -9.18 8.25
C LEU A 14 16.44 -9.02 8.85
N MET A 15 16.32 -8.82 10.16
CA MET A 15 15.02 -8.54 10.80
C MET A 15 14.49 -7.14 10.44
N GLY A 16 15.36 -6.13 10.29
CA GLY A 16 14.98 -4.78 9.87
C GLY A 16 14.37 -4.71 8.46
N CYS A 17 14.77 -5.60 7.55
CA CYS A 17 14.23 -5.69 6.19
C CYS A 17 12.74 -6.09 6.16
N ILE A 18 12.27 -6.84 7.16
CA ILE A 18 10.91 -7.42 7.17
C ILE A 18 9.87 -6.36 7.57
N PHE A 19 10.26 -5.34 8.33
CA PHE A 19 9.36 -4.27 8.79
C PHE A 19 9.23 -3.09 7.81
N VAL A 20 10.04 -3.04 6.75
CA VAL A 20 10.12 -1.89 5.83
C VAL A 20 9.40 -2.10 4.49
N SER A 21 8.29 -2.83 4.47
CA SER A 21 7.26 -2.64 3.44
C SER A 21 5.94 -3.27 3.85
N ALA A 22 5.42 -2.90 5.03
CA ALA A 22 3.97 -2.81 5.19
C ALA A 22 3.47 -1.66 4.31
N GLN A 23 3.56 -1.83 2.99
CA GLN A 23 2.69 -1.13 2.06
C GLN A 23 1.32 -1.79 2.22
N ASP A 24 0.70 -1.55 3.38
CA ASP A 24 -0.74 -1.66 3.58
C ASP A 24 -1.39 -0.59 2.71
N ILE A 25 -1.20 -0.70 1.40
CA ILE A 25 -2.08 -0.12 0.42
C ILE A 25 -3.38 -0.84 0.70
N CYS A 26 -4.25 -0.22 1.49
CA CYS A 26 -5.64 -0.59 1.55
C CYS A 26 -6.12 -0.68 0.10
N LYS A 27 -6.61 -1.85 -0.32
CA LYS A 27 -7.14 -2.07 -1.66
C LYS A 27 -8.60 -2.48 -1.58
N THR A 28 -9.36 -2.18 -2.62
CA THR A 28 -10.71 -2.74 -2.79
C THR A 28 -10.64 -4.24 -3.09
N VAL A 29 -11.79 -4.91 -3.11
CA VAL A 29 -11.91 -6.33 -3.54
C VAL A 29 -11.37 -6.55 -4.96
N ALA A 30 -11.46 -5.53 -5.82
CA ALA A 30 -10.92 -5.56 -7.18
C ALA A 30 -9.43 -5.16 -7.26
N ASN A 31 -8.71 -5.17 -6.12
CA ASN A 31 -7.30 -4.79 -6.02
C ASN A 31 -7.01 -3.33 -6.42
N VAL A 32 -8.00 -2.43 -6.32
CA VAL A 32 -7.80 -1.00 -6.59
C VAL A 32 -7.18 -0.34 -5.35
N PRO A 33 -6.02 0.34 -5.46
CA PRO A 33 -5.43 1.10 -4.36
C PRO A 33 -6.37 2.19 -3.83
N MET A 34 -6.42 2.33 -2.52
CA MET A 34 -7.14 3.40 -1.83
C MET A 34 -6.17 4.54 -1.45
N VAL A 35 -6.66 5.77 -1.48
CA VAL A 35 -6.00 6.97 -0.94
C VAL A 35 -6.82 7.54 0.20
N GLN A 36 -6.18 7.92 1.30
CA GLN A 36 -6.85 8.62 2.39
C GLN A 36 -6.92 10.12 2.08
N LEU A 37 -8.12 10.69 2.15
CA LEU A 37 -8.38 12.12 2.01
C LEU A 37 -8.09 12.86 3.33
N ASN A 38 -8.02 14.20 3.29
CA ASN A 38 -7.72 15.04 4.45
C ASN A 38 -8.77 14.97 5.59
N ASN A 39 -9.95 14.41 5.30
CA ASN A 39 -11.03 14.17 6.25
C ASN A 39 -11.06 12.72 6.77
N GLY A 40 -10.04 11.91 6.44
CA GLY A 40 -9.92 10.52 6.86
C GLY A 40 -10.65 9.49 5.98
N VAL A 41 -11.45 9.91 4.99
CA VAL A 41 -12.16 9.01 4.07
C VAL A 41 -11.18 8.31 3.13
N LEU A 42 -11.33 7.00 2.94
CA LEU A 42 -10.60 6.24 1.93
C LEU A 42 -11.33 6.31 0.58
N MET A 43 -10.63 6.76 -0.46
CA MET A 43 -11.14 6.87 -1.83
C MET A 43 -10.37 5.91 -2.76
N PRO A 44 -11.03 5.15 -3.64
CA PRO A 44 -10.34 4.39 -4.67
C PRO A 44 -9.59 5.32 -5.62
N GLN A 45 -8.34 5.01 -5.93
CA GLN A 45 -7.54 5.79 -6.88
C GLN A 45 -7.97 5.60 -8.34
N PHE A 46 -8.72 4.54 -8.63
CA PHE A 46 -9.31 4.28 -9.94
C PHE A 46 -10.82 4.55 -9.90
N GLY A 47 -11.33 5.29 -10.89
CA GLY A 47 -12.74 5.64 -11.02
C GLY A 47 -13.17 5.71 -12.48
N LEU A 48 -14.48 5.71 -12.71
CA LEU A 48 -15.09 5.80 -14.04
C LEU A 48 -15.71 7.19 -14.24
N GLY A 49 -15.19 7.96 -15.20
CA GLY A 49 -15.80 9.21 -15.63
C GLY A 49 -16.87 8.97 -16.69
N THR A 50 -18.05 9.58 -16.54
CA THR A 50 -19.21 9.38 -17.43
C THR A 50 -19.65 10.69 -18.10
N PHE A 51 -18.69 11.57 -18.39
CA PHE A 51 -18.99 12.88 -18.98
C PHE A 51 -19.70 12.73 -20.33
N MET A 52 -20.79 13.46 -20.53
CA MET A 52 -21.65 13.42 -21.72
C MET A 52 -22.29 12.04 -22.02
N GLN A 53 -22.29 11.10 -21.07
CA GLN A 53 -23.03 9.85 -21.24
C GLN A 53 -24.53 10.15 -21.33
N SER A 54 -25.19 9.65 -22.38
CA SER A 54 -26.63 9.85 -22.55
C SER A 54 -27.39 9.07 -21.47
N SER A 55 -28.49 9.64 -20.98
CA SER A 55 -29.32 9.02 -19.93
C SER A 55 -29.98 7.70 -20.36
N GLY A 56 -29.87 7.32 -21.64
CA GLY A 56 -30.43 6.09 -22.20
C GLY A 56 -29.40 5.03 -22.61
N SER A 57 -28.10 5.25 -22.40
CA SER A 57 -27.08 4.22 -22.67
C SER A 57 -26.89 3.33 -21.43
N MET A 58 -27.73 2.31 -21.31
CA MET A 58 -27.54 1.16 -20.43
C MET A 58 -27.73 -0.12 -21.23
#